data_AF-A0A542D4W4-F1
#
_entry.id   AF-A0A542D4W4-F1
#
_cell.length_a   1.000
_cell.length_b   1.000
_cell.length_c   1.000
_cell.angle_alpha   90.00
_cell.angle_beta   90.00
_cell.angle_gamma   90.00
#
_symmetry.space_group_name_H-M   'P 1'
#
loop_
_entity.id
_entity.type
_entity.pdbx_description
1 polymer ?
#
loop_
_entity_poly.entity_id
_entity_poly.type
_entity_poly.pdbx_seq_one_letter_code
_entity_poly.pdbx_strand_id
1 'polypeptide(L)'
;MEKLKSVDRLLLESYFTKGEIKKIKSNANFFQLDILDSVRDIGRRTLRASIILGVILTIFTIGTVSKDGVFGFGIIVLMCFIVVIPSYFLTPMRLYIKSLHFFLKDRRNEKMQMRN
;
A
#
# COMPACT_ATOMS: atom_id res chain seq x y z
N MET A 1 27.55 -8.63 -3.48
CA MET A 1 27.20 -7.32 -2.89
C MET A 1 26.42 -6.39 -3.85
N GLU A 2 26.46 -6.59 -5.17
CA GLU A 2 25.78 -5.71 -6.14
C GLU A 2 24.25 -5.79 -6.10
N LYS A 3 23.67 -6.98 -5.87
CA LYS A 3 22.21 -7.16 -5.73
C LYS A 3 21.61 -6.34 -4.57
N LEU A 4 22.32 -6.21 -3.45
CA LEU A 4 21.87 -5.41 -2.30
C LEU A 4 21.84 -3.90 -2.60
N LYS A 5 22.81 -3.39 -3.37
CA LYS A 5 22.80 -1.99 -3.85
C LYS A 5 21.65 -1.73 -4.83
N SER A 6 21.28 -2.73 -5.64
CA SER A 6 20.14 -2.66 -6.56
C SER A 6 18.80 -2.57 -5.81
N VAL A 7 18.58 -3.44 -4.80
CA VAL A 7 17.34 -3.45 -4.01
C VAL A 7 17.18 -2.16 -3.20
N ASP A 8 18.24 -1.69 -2.54
CA ASP A 8 18.20 -0.45 -1.76
C ASP A 8 17.86 0.76 -2.66
N ARG A 9 18.38 0.78 -3.91
CA ARG A 9 18.06 1.81 -4.90
C ARG A 9 16.61 1.76 -5.37
N LEU A 10 16.08 0.57 -5.66
CA LEU A 10 14.68 0.37 -6.07
C LEU A 10 13.68 0.80 -4.97
N LEU A 11 14.02 0.54 -3.70
CA LEU A 11 13.23 0.98 -2.55
C LEU A 11 13.32 2.51 -2.36
N LEU A 12 14.51 3.10 -2.49
CA LEU A 12 14.69 4.56 -2.45
C LEU A 12 13.88 5.27 -3.55
N GLU A 13 13.88 4.73 -4.77
CA GLU A 13 13.06 5.24 -5.88
C GLU A 13 11.55 5.10 -5.65
N SER A 14 11.14 4.31 -4.67
CA SER A 14 9.75 4.14 -4.26
C SER A 14 9.45 4.87 -2.94
N TYR A 15 10.22 5.92 -2.66
CA TYR A 15 10.08 6.83 -1.52
C TYR A 15 10.34 6.21 -0.13
N PHE A 16 10.98 5.04 -0.06
CA PHE A 16 11.48 4.54 1.22
C PHE A 16 12.70 5.35 1.66
N THR A 17 12.76 5.72 2.93
CA THR A 17 13.94 6.37 3.52
C THR A 17 15.00 5.33 3.87
N LYS A 18 16.27 5.76 3.91
CA LYS A 18 17.39 4.89 4.33
C LYS A 18 17.16 4.27 5.73
N GLY A 19 16.50 5.00 6.63
CA GLY A 19 16.14 4.50 7.97
C GLY A 19 15.06 3.41 7.94
N GLU A 20 14.04 3.56 7.09
CA GLU A 20 13.00 2.52 6.87
C GLU A 20 13.62 1.26 6.26
N ILE A 21 14.48 1.40 5.25
CA ILE A 21 15.18 0.27 4.62
C ILE A 21 16.04 -0.47 5.65
N LYS A 22 16.77 0.26 6.51
CA LYS A 22 17.58 -0.35 7.59
C LYS A 22 16.71 -1.15 8.58
N LYS A 23 15.53 -0.64 8.95
CA LYS A 23 14.57 -1.38 9.81
C LYS A 23 14.00 -2.62 9.13
N ILE A 24 13.58 -2.49 7.87
CA ILE A 24 13.04 -3.62 7.10
C ILE A 24 14.11 -4.70 6.91
N LYS A 25 15.35 -4.30 6.59
CA LYS A 25 16.51 -5.21 6.45
C LYS A 25 16.86 -5.92 7.75
N SER A 26 16.78 -5.22 8.88
CA SER A 26 16.98 -5.81 10.21
C SER A 26 15.94 -6.89 10.52
N ASN A 27 14.66 -6.64 10.19
CA ASN A 27 13.60 -7.64 10.36
C ASN A 27 13.70 -8.78 9.32
N ALA A 28 14.06 -8.49 8.07
CA ALA A 28 14.20 -9.50 7.02
C ALA A 28 15.34 -10.49 7.31
N ASN A 29 16.47 -10.02 7.86
CA ASN A 29 17.56 -10.89 8.33
C ASN A 29 17.11 -11.81 9.47
N PHE A 30 16.18 -11.37 10.33
CA PHE A 30 15.63 -12.19 11.40
C PHE A 30 14.77 -13.36 10.87
N PHE A 31 14.11 -13.15 9.73
CA PHE A 31 13.23 -14.16 9.10
C PHE A 31 13.86 -14.85 7.87
N GLN A 32 15.13 -14.58 7.55
CA GLN A 32 15.81 -15.05 6.32
C GLN A 32 15.01 -14.79 5.03
N LEU A 33 14.18 -13.74 5.03
CA LEU A 33 13.31 -13.39 3.90
C LEU A 33 14.02 -12.40 2.98
N ASP A 34 13.85 -12.55 1.67
CA ASP A 34 14.31 -11.55 0.72
C ASP A 34 13.46 -10.28 0.89
N ILE A 35 14.13 -9.13 1.06
CA ILE A 35 13.48 -7.84 1.35
C ILE A 35 12.52 -7.47 0.23
N LEU A 36 12.90 -7.78 -1.02
CA LEU A 36 12.11 -7.46 -2.19
C LEU A 36 10.79 -8.24 -2.17
N ASP A 37 10.84 -9.54 -1.88
CA ASP A 37 9.64 -10.39 -1.77
C ASP A 37 8.75 -9.98 -0.59
N SER A 38 9.35 -9.60 0.53
CA SER A 38 8.61 -9.10 1.70
C SER A 38 7.83 -7.82 1.38
N VAL A 39 8.47 -6.84 0.75
CA VAL A 39 7.82 -5.58 0.34
C VAL A 39 6.77 -5.84 -0.74
N ARG A 40 7.05 -6.74 -1.68
CA ARG A 40 6.13 -7.14 -2.76
C ARG A 40 4.87 -7.81 -2.21
N ASP A 41 5.00 -8.69 -1.23
CA ASP A 41 3.87 -9.37 -0.59
C ASP A 41 3.02 -8.41 0.24
N ILE A 42 3.65 -7.52 1.01
CA ILE A 42 2.93 -6.45 1.73
C ILE A 42 2.14 -5.58 0.75
N GLY A 43 2.75 -5.17 -0.37
CA GLY A 43 2.08 -4.40 -1.41
C GLY A 43 0.89 -5.16 -2.03
N ARG A 44 1.06 -6.45 -2.33
CA ARG A 44 -0.01 -7.31 -2.88
C ARG A 44 -1.18 -7.48 -1.89
N ARG A 45 -0.90 -7.72 -0.61
CA ARG A 45 -1.94 -7.82 0.43
C ARG A 45 -2.69 -6.49 0.60
N THR A 46 -1.95 -5.37 0.59
CA THR A 46 -2.52 -4.02 0.68
C THR A 46 -3.46 -3.75 -0.50
N LEU A 47 -3.07 -4.13 -1.72
CA LEU A 47 -3.92 -4.01 -2.92
C LEU A 47 -5.21 -4.83 -2.76
N ARG A 48 -5.11 -6.11 -2.37
CA ARG A 48 -6.28 -6.97 -2.17
C ARG A 48 -7.23 -6.40 -1.11
N ALA A 49 -6.68 -5.97 0.02
CA ALA A 49 -7.45 -5.35 1.08
C ALA A 49 -8.16 -4.07 0.59
N SER A 50 -7.46 -3.22 -0.17
CA SER A 50 -8.07 -1.99 -0.72
C SER A 50 -9.21 -2.28 -1.71
N ILE A 51 -9.10 -3.34 -2.51
CA ILE A 51 -10.16 -3.73 -3.46
C ILE A 51 -11.38 -4.22 -2.69
N ILE A 52 -11.20 -5.14 -1.73
CA ILE A 52 -12.29 -5.68 -0.92
C ILE A 52 -12.99 -4.55 -0.15
N LEU A 53 -12.20 -3.70 0.51
CA LEU A 53 -12.71 -2.57 1.28
C LEU A 53 -13.45 -1.58 0.36
N GLY A 54 -12.90 -1.30 -0.82
CA GLY A 54 -13.55 -0.44 -1.82
C GLY A 54 -14.88 -0.98 -2.31
N VAL A 55 -15.00 -2.29 -2.54
CA VAL A 55 -16.27 -2.93 -2.94
C VAL A 55 -17.32 -2.80 -1.83
N ILE A 56 -16.95 -3.10 -0.58
CA ILE A 56 -17.84 -2.97 0.58
C ILE A 56 -18.31 -1.51 0.75
N LEU A 57 -17.37 -0.56 0.69
CA LEU A 57 -17.69 0.87 0.76
C LEU A 57 -18.61 1.32 -0.38
N THR A 58 -18.40 0.80 -1.60
CA THR A 58 -19.25 1.15 -2.74
C THR A 58 -20.68 0.66 -2.54
N ILE A 59 -20.86 -0.58 -2.12
CA ILE A 59 -22.19 -1.16 -1.82
C ILE A 59 -22.87 -0.38 -0.70
N PHE A 60 -22.13 -0.09 0.38
CA PHE A 60 -22.64 0.68 1.52
C PHE A 60 -23.03 2.10 1.10
N THR A 61 -22.19 2.78 0.33
CA THR A 61 -22.46 4.14 -0.17
C THR A 61 -23.68 4.18 -1.06
N ILE A 62 -23.84 3.22 -1.98
CA ILE A 62 -25.04 3.14 -2.83
C ILE A 62 -26.28 2.92 -1.96
N GLY A 63 -26.24 1.98 -1.01
CA GLY A 63 -27.38 1.70 -0.13
C GLY A 63 -27.79 2.91 0.72
N THR A 64 -26.82 3.64 1.28
CA THR A 64 -27.08 4.84 2.08
C THR A 64 -27.55 6.01 1.22
N VAL A 65 -26.98 6.23 0.03
CA VAL A 65 -27.44 7.29 -0.88
C VAL A 65 -28.84 7.02 -1.40
N SER A 66 -29.20 5.76 -1.68
CA SER A 66 -30.55 5.40 -2.09
C SER A 66 -31.61 5.62 -1.00
N LYS A 67 -31.22 5.62 0.28
CA LYS A 67 -32.13 5.86 1.41
C LYS A 67 -32.17 7.31 1.87
N ASP A 68 -31.00 7.91 2.07
CA ASP A 68 -30.82 9.19 2.77
C ASP A 68 -30.34 10.32 1.82
N GLY A 69 -30.19 10.03 0.53
CA GLY A 69 -29.79 11.00 -0.48
C GLY A 69 -28.37 11.56 -0.27
N VAL A 70 -28.18 12.83 -0.65
CA VAL A 70 -26.88 13.53 -0.58
C VAL A 70 -26.40 13.71 0.87
N PHE A 71 -27.33 13.76 1.83
CA PHE A 71 -26.98 13.93 3.26
C PHE A 71 -26.30 12.67 3.81
N GLY A 72 -26.79 11.48 3.45
CA GLY A 72 -26.16 10.21 3.78
C GLY A 72 -24.75 10.04 3.20
N PHE A 73 -24.52 10.55 1.98
CA PHE A 73 -23.19 10.60 1.38
C PHE A 73 -22.22 11.45 2.22
N GLY A 74 -22.67 12.61 2.70
CA GLY A 74 -21.87 13.50 3.55
C GLY A 74 -21.41 12.82 4.85
N ILE A 75 -22.28 12.03 5.48
CA ILE A 75 -21.95 11.28 6.70
C ILE A 75 -20.89 10.21 6.43
N ILE A 76 -21.00 9.47 5.32
CA ILE A 76 -20.02 8.44 4.95
C ILE A 76 -18.64 9.06 4.70
N VAL A 77 -18.61 10.18 3.98
CA VAL A 77 -17.36 10.91 3.72
C VAL A 77 -16.73 11.38 5.03
N LEU A 78 -17.53 11.96 5.93
CA LEU A 78 -17.06 12.42 7.24
C LEU A 78 -16.51 11.25 8.09
N MET A 79 -17.21 10.11 8.14
CA MET A 79 -16.74 8.91 8.83
C MET A 79 -15.42 8.39 8.25
N CYS A 80 -15.28 8.40 6.93
CA CYS A 80 -14.02 8.01 6.28
C CYS A 80 -12.88 8.93 6.70
N PHE A 81 -13.09 10.25 6.76
CA PHE A 81 -12.04 11.19 7.21
C PHE A 81 -11.64 10.96 8.66
N ILE A 82 -12.62 10.74 9.56
CA ILE A 82 -12.37 10.48 10.98
C ILE A 82 -11.58 9.18 11.19
N VAL A 83 -11.68 8.19 10.29
CA VAL A 83 -10.91 6.94 10.39
C VAL A 83 -9.55 7.05 9.69
N VAL A 84 -9.51 7.64 8.49
CA VAL A 84 -8.29 7.71 7.67
C VAL A 84 -7.26 8.66 8.27
N ILE A 85 -7.67 9.81 8.80
CA ILE A 85 -6.74 10.81 9.35
C ILE A 85 -5.97 10.23 10.55
N PRO A 86 -6.59 9.69 11.61
CA PRO A 86 -5.86 9.08 12.72
C PRO A 86 -5.05 7.87 12.28
N SER A 87 -5.59 7.04 11.38
CA SER A 87 -4.87 5.87 10.85
C SER A 87 -3.59 6.25 10.11
N TYR A 88 -3.55 7.42 9.46
CA TYR A 88 -2.36 7.92 8.80
C TYR A 88 -1.23 8.29 9.78
N PHE A 89 -1.57 8.69 11.00
CA PHE A 89 -0.60 9.08 12.04
C PHE A 89 -0.27 7.95 13.03
N LEU A 90 -1.24 7.11 13.38
CA LEU A 90 -1.10 6.06 14.40
C LEU A 90 -0.54 4.74 13.84
N THR A 91 -0.83 4.44 12.58
CA THR A 91 -0.37 3.20 11.93
C THR A 91 0.72 3.48 10.91
N PRO A 92 1.56 2.50 10.54
CA PRO A 92 2.56 2.63 9.48
C PRO A 92 1.92 2.64 8.07
N MET A 93 0.80 3.34 7.90
CA MET A 93 0.04 3.45 6.64
C MET A 93 0.92 3.99 5.51
N ARG A 94 1.88 4.87 5.84
CA ARG A 94 2.90 5.37 4.92
C ARG A 94 3.76 4.24 4.32
N LEU A 95 4.14 3.24 5.12
CA LEU A 95 4.89 2.09 4.63
C LEU A 95 4.02 1.23 3.72
N TYR A 96 2.76 0.99 4.08
CA TYR A 96 1.83 0.23 3.23
C TYR A 96 1.59 0.91 1.87
N ILE A 97 1.43 2.24 1.84
CA ILE A 97 1.25 3.00 0.59
C ILE A 97 2.52 2.94 -0.27
N LYS A 98 3.72 3.10 0.33
CA LYS A 98 5.00 2.99 -0.40
C LYS A 98 5.22 1.57 -0.94
N SER A 99 4.92 0.54 -0.16
CA SER A 99 5.00 -0.87 -0.60
C SER A 99 4.02 -1.17 -1.74
N LEU A 100 2.81 -0.59 -1.68
CA LEU A 100 1.82 -0.71 -2.75
C LEU A 100 2.31 -0.02 -4.04
N HIS A 101 2.84 1.20 -3.93
CA HIS A 101 3.41 1.93 -5.06
C HIS A 101 4.58 1.16 -5.70
N PHE A 102 5.49 0.61 -4.88
CA PHE A 102 6.56 -0.27 -5.33
C PHE A 102 6.01 -1.47 -6.12
N PHE A 103 5.01 -2.18 -5.57
CA PHE A 103 4.38 -3.33 -6.23
C PHE A 103 3.75 -2.98 -7.58
N LEU A 104 3.07 -1.84 -7.67
CA LEU A 104 2.45 -1.37 -8.92
C LEU A 104 3.48 -0.96 -9.96
N LYS A 105 4.56 -0.28 -9.55
CA LYS A 105 5.69 0.10 -10.43
C LYS A 105 6.42 -1.13 -10.96
N ASP A 106 6.71 -2.09 -10.09
CA ASP A 106 7.39 -3.34 -10.41
C ASP A 106 6.61 -4.18 -11.44
N ARG A 107 5.30 -4.38 -11.21
CA ARG A 107 4.38 -5.05 -12.17
C ARG A 107 4.30 -4.35 -13.52
N ARG A 108 4.42 -3.02 -13.57
CA ARG A 108 4.40 -2.25 -14.82
C ARG A 108 5.70 -2.48 -15.60
N ASN A 109 6.84 -2.55 -14.92
CA ASN A 109 8.14 -2.79 -15.54
C ASN A 109 8.28 -4.23 -16.08
N GLU A 110 7.81 -5.24 -15.33
CA GLU A 110 7.75 -6.63 -15.82
C GLU A 110 6.91 -6.75 -17.12
N LYS A 111 5.77 -6.05 -17.19
CA LYS A 111 4.92 -6.05 -18.38
C LYS A 111 5.54 -5.36 -19.60
N MET A 112 6.43 -4.38 -19.40
CA MET A 112 7.15 -3.75 -20.51
C MET A 112 8.28 -4.65 -21.02
N GLN A 113 8.93 -5.42 -20.15
CA GLN A 113 9.98 -6.37 -20.57
C GLN A 113 9.45 -7.57 -21.35
N MET A 114 8.19 -7.99 -21.14
CA MET A 114 7.56 -9.03 -21.96
C MET A 114 7.02 -8.54 -23.31
N ARG A 115 7.08 -7.22 -23.57
CA ARG A 115 6.51 -6.59 -24.77
C ARG A 115 7.57 -6.21 -25.82
N ASN A 116 8.85 -6.34 -25.46
CA ASN A 116 10.03 -6.13 -26.30
C ASN A 116 10.76 -7.46 -26.47
#